data_AF-J9FZA8-F1
#
_entry.id   AF-J9FZA8-F1
#
_cell.length_a   1.000
_cell.length_b   1.000
_cell.length_c   1.000
_cell.angle_alpha   90.00
_cell.angle_beta   90.00
_cell.angle_gamma   90.00
#
_symmetry.space_group_name_H-M   'P 1'
#
loop_
_entity.id
_entity.type
_entity.pdbx_description
1 polymer ?
#
loop_
_entity_poly.entity_id
_entity_poly.type
_entity_poly.pdbx_seq_one_letter_code
_entity_poly.pdbx_strand_id
1 'polypeptide(L)'
;LLFGLAIILERKGRFENAKWMQFAAVLSIPLGYIAGQAGWIVAEVGRQPWAIQDILPTCASVSRLETSSVQATFFLFLALFTILLIAEIGIMIKAIKKGPEA
;
A
#
# COMPACT_ATOMS: atom_id res chain seq x y z
N LEU A 1 -0.63 7.24 -18.16
CA LEU A 1 -0.03 8.48 -18.70
C LEU A 1 1.48 8.54 -18.47
N LEU A 2 1.97 8.52 -17.22
CA LEU A 2 3.42 8.50 -16.92
C LEU A 2 4.17 7.36 -17.63
N PHE A 3 3.63 6.14 -17.61
CA PHE A 3 4.20 4.98 -18.31
C PHE A 3 4.33 5.20 -19.84
N GLY A 4 3.29 5.73 -20.49
CA GLY A 4 3.33 6.03 -21.92
C GLY A 4 4.32 7.14 -22.27
N LEU A 5 4.46 8.14 -21.39
CA LEU A 5 5.40 9.24 -21.55
C LEU A 5 6.85 8.79 -21.33
N ALA A 6 7.07 7.85 -20.40
CA ALA A 6 8.36 7.19 -20.19
C ALA A 6 8.82 6.43 -21.45
N ILE A 7 7.94 5.62 -22.05
CA ILE A 7 8.24 4.89 -23.31
C ILE A 7 8.57 5.85 -24.46
N ILE A 8 7.85 6.97 -24.59
CA ILE A 8 8.13 7.95 -25.65
C ILE A 8 9.49 8.63 -25.45
N LEU A 9 9.87 8.95 -24.21
CA LEU A 9 11.16 9.57 -23.90
C LEU A 9 12.34 8.59 -24.04
N GLU A 10 12.11 7.32 -23.71
CA GLU A 10 13.06 6.23 -23.93
C GLU A 10 13.31 6.02 -25.43
N ARG A 11 12.26 5.89 -26.25
CA ARG A 11 12.38 5.74 -27.71
C ARG A 11 13.05 6.94 -28.40
N LYS A 12 13.04 8.12 -27.76
CA LYS A 12 13.71 9.34 -28.23
C LYS A 12 15.12 9.52 -27.66
N GLY A 13 15.62 8.59 -26.83
CA GLY A 13 16.95 8.67 -26.21
C GLY A 13 17.13 9.84 -25.23
N ARG A 14 16.04 10.45 -24.73
CA ARG A 14 16.10 11.62 -23.82
C ARG A 14 15.79 11.28 -22.36
N PHE A 15 15.67 9.99 -22.05
CA PHE A 15 15.27 9.52 -20.73
C PHE A 15 16.32 9.83 -19.64
N GLU A 16 17.62 9.71 -19.96
CA GLU A 16 18.71 10.06 -19.04
C GLU A 16 18.73 11.54 -18.64
N ASN A 17 18.37 12.43 -19.57
CA ASN A 17 18.40 13.88 -19.34
C ASN A 17 17.13 14.40 -18.63
N ALA A 18 16.08 13.60 -18.53
CA ALA A 18 14.80 13.99 -17.94
C ALA A 18 14.73 13.69 -16.43
N LYS A 19 15.52 14.41 -15.61
CA LYS A 19 15.54 14.24 -14.13
C LYS A 19 14.16 14.35 -13.47
N TRP A 20 13.27 15.19 -14.01
CA TRP A 20 11.89 15.31 -13.53
C TRP A 20 11.08 14.03 -13.73
N MET A 21 11.31 13.30 -14.83
CA MET A 21 10.62 12.05 -15.14
C MET A 21 11.14 10.91 -14.24
N GLN A 22 12.45 10.87 -13.98
CA GLN A 22 13.05 9.93 -13.05
C GLN A 22 12.51 10.13 -11.62
N PHE A 23 12.38 11.38 -11.18
CA PHE A 23 11.77 11.70 -9.90
C PHE A 23 10.28 11.31 -9.84
N ALA A 24 9.51 11.61 -10.90
CA ALA A 24 8.10 11.21 -11.00
C ALA A 24 7.93 9.68 -10.99
N ALA A 25 8.86 8.93 -11.58
CA ALA A 25 8.86 7.48 -11.56
C ALA A 25 9.09 6.93 -10.15
N VAL A 26 10.04 7.48 -9.39
CA VAL A 26 10.25 7.09 -7.98
C VAL A 26 9.01 7.41 -7.14
N LEU A 27 8.41 8.58 -7.33
CA LEU A 27 7.20 8.98 -6.61
C LEU A 27 5.98 8.11 -6.95
N SER A 28 5.95 7.50 -8.13
CA SER A 28 4.86 6.60 -8.54
C SER A 28 4.77 5.34 -7.68
N ILE A 29 5.87 4.92 -7.04
CA ILE A 29 5.93 3.74 -6.18
C ILE A 29 4.98 3.91 -4.96
N PRO A 30 5.18 4.90 -4.06
CA PRO A 30 4.27 5.09 -2.92
C PRO A 30 2.85 5.50 -3.36
N LEU A 31 2.72 6.25 -4.45
CA LEU A 31 1.40 6.65 -4.97
C LEU A 31 0.55 5.44 -5.40
N GLY A 32 1.15 4.41 -6.00
CA GLY A 32 0.46 3.18 -6.35
C GLY A 32 -0.12 2.46 -5.13
N TYR A 33 0.65 2.37 -4.04
CA TYR A 33 0.18 1.81 -2.77
C TYR A 33 -0.98 2.62 -2.19
N ILE A 34 -0.86 3.94 -2.12
CA ILE A 34 -1.90 4.82 -1.57
C ILE A 34 -3.19 4.70 -2.40
N ALA A 35 -3.10 4.71 -3.73
CA ALA A 35 -4.25 4.58 -4.60
C ALA A 35 -4.96 3.22 -4.42
N GLY A 36 -4.20 2.14 -4.25
CA GLY A 36 -4.75 0.82 -3.97
C GLY A 36 -5.50 0.78 -2.64
N GLN A 37 -4.90 1.29 -1.56
CA GLN A 37 -5.53 1.35 -0.24
C GLN A 37 -6.77 2.25 -0.25
N ALA A 38 -6.70 3.40 -0.91
CA ALA A 38 -7.84 4.31 -1.05
C ALA A 38 -9.01 3.64 -1.82
N GLY A 39 -8.72 2.89 -2.89
CA GLY A 39 -9.73 2.13 -3.62
C GLY A 39 -10.43 1.09 -2.74
N TRP A 40 -9.67 0.36 -1.92
CA TRP A 40 -10.22 -0.58 -0.94
C TRP A 40 -11.09 0.11 0.11
N ILE A 41 -10.63 1.24 0.65
CA ILE A 41 -11.40 2.04 1.62
C ILE A 41 -12.74 2.47 1.01
N VAL A 42 -12.74 2.98 -0.22
CA VAL A 42 -13.97 3.39 -0.91
C VAL A 42 -14.92 2.20 -1.10
N ALA A 43 -14.39 1.02 -1.47
CA ALA A 43 -15.19 -0.18 -1.66
C ALA A 43 -15.79 -0.72 -0.35
N GLU A 44 -15.01 -0.76 0.74
CA GLU A 44 -15.45 -1.32 2.02
C GLU A 44 -16.33 -0.36 2.81
N VAL A 45 -15.93 0.91 2.90
CA VAL A 45 -16.70 1.94 3.61
C VAL A 45 -17.96 2.28 2.83
N GLY A 46 -17.92 2.24 1.50
CA GLY A 46 -19.10 2.42 0.66
C GLY A 46 -20.19 1.36 0.84
N ARG A 47 -19.82 0.18 1.37
CA ARG A 47 -20.78 -0.90 1.70
C ARG A 47 -21.42 -0.73 3.09
N GLN A 48 -20.89 0.13 3.95
CA GLN A 48 -21.50 0.40 5.26
C GLN A 48 -22.92 0.97 5.07
N PRO A 49 -23.94 0.52 5.82
CA PRO A 49 -23.89 -0.25 7.08
C PRO A 49 -23.99 -1.78 6.91
N TRP A 50 -23.69 -2.32 5.72
CA TRP A 50 -23.87 -3.74 5.41
C TRP A 50 -22.54 -4.51 5.42
N ALA A 51 -22.54 -5.65 6.11
CA ALA A 51 -21.47 -6.65 5.98
C ALA A 51 -21.67 -7.48 4.70
N ILE A 52 -22.91 -7.94 4.47
CA ILE A 52 -23.39 -8.49 3.20
C ILE A 52 -24.53 -7.60 2.75
N GLN A 53 -24.40 -7.03 1.55
CA GLN A 53 -25.36 -6.09 0.98
C GLN A 53 -26.79 -6.62 1.09
N ASP A 54 -27.67 -5.83 1.70
CA ASP A 54 -29.11 -6.09 1.89
C ASP A 54 -29.48 -7.38 2.66
N ILE A 55 -28.50 -8.11 3.20
CA ILE A 55 -28.71 -9.38 3.92
C ILE A 55 -28.29 -9.26 5.38
N LEU A 56 -27.07 -8.77 5.64
CA LEU A 56 -26.48 -8.81 6.97
C LEU A 56 -25.89 -7.45 7.36
N PRO A 57 -26.49 -6.73 8.33
CA PRO A 57 -25.93 -5.50 8.87
C PRO A 57 -24.61 -5.74 9.61
N THR A 58 -23.68 -4.79 9.55
CA THR A 58 -22.39 -4.88 10.27
C THR A 58 -22.57 -4.99 11.78
N CYS A 59 -23.57 -4.32 12.36
CA CYS A 59 -23.86 -4.40 13.79
C CYS A 59 -24.33 -5.79 14.26
N ALA A 60 -24.98 -6.56 13.39
CA ALA A 60 -25.41 -7.92 13.68
C ALA A 60 -24.30 -8.97 13.43
N SER A 61 -23.21 -8.56 12.78
CA SER A 61 -22.10 -9.46 12.38
C SER A 61 -20.99 -9.55 13.43
N VAL A 62 -21.07 -8.80 14.54
CA VAL A 62 -19.99 -8.72 15.54
C VAL A 62 -20.10 -9.87 16.55
N SER A 63 -19.01 -10.60 16.76
CA SER A 63 -18.92 -11.63 17.81
C SER A 63 -18.99 -11.03 19.21
N ARG A 64 -19.73 -11.69 20.11
CA ARG A 64 -19.85 -11.31 21.53
C ARG A 64 -18.58 -11.67 22.30
N LEU A 65 -17.51 -10.91 22.09
CA LEU A 65 -16.23 -11.05 22.80
C LEU A 65 -16.05 -9.91 23.80
N GLU A 66 -15.23 -10.13 24.83
CA GLU A 66 -14.79 -9.02 25.68
C GLU A 66 -13.95 -8.03 24.88
N THR A 67 -14.24 -6.74 25.06
CA THR A 67 -13.49 -5.63 24.47
C THR A 67 -11.99 -5.71 24.80
N SER A 68 -11.65 -6.19 26.00
CA SER A 68 -10.28 -6.40 26.49
C SER A 68 -9.46 -7.32 25.58
N SER A 69 -10.07 -8.43 25.15
CA SER A 69 -9.42 -9.46 24.32
C SER A 69 -9.19 -8.97 22.89
N VAL A 70 -10.16 -8.21 22.35
CA VAL A 70 -10.04 -7.60 21.02
C VAL A 70 -8.95 -6.54 21.00
N GLN A 71 -8.86 -5.70 22.03
CA GLN A 71 -7.80 -4.69 22.15
C GLN A 71 -6.41 -5.34 22.27
N ALA A 72 -6.27 -6.36 23.11
CA ALA A 72 -5.00 -7.06 23.29
C ALA A 72 -4.49 -7.66 21.97
N THR A 73 -5.35 -8.37 21.24
CA THR A 73 -5.01 -8.95 19.93
C THR A 73 -4.74 -7.90 18.87
N PHE A 74 -5.52 -6.80 18.83
CA PHE A 74 -5.27 -5.68 17.93
C PHE A 74 -3.87 -5.09 18.12
N PHE A 75 -3.48 -4.77 19.37
CA PHE A 75 -2.15 -4.20 19.64
C PHE A 75 -1.02 -5.21 19.40
N LEU A 76 -1.25 -6.49 19.67
CA LEU A 76 -0.31 -7.56 19.35
C LEU A 76 -0.01 -7.60 17.83
N PHE A 77 -1.06 -7.67 17.00
CA PHE A 77 -0.89 -7.69 15.54
C PHE A 77 -0.35 -6.38 15.00
N LEU A 78 -0.77 -5.24 15.56
CA LEU A 78 -0.24 -3.92 15.19
C LEU A 78 1.28 -3.87 15.42
N ALA A 79 1.76 -4.29 16.60
CA ALA A 79 3.18 -4.30 16.92
C ALA A 79 3.94 -5.28 16.00
N LEU A 80 3.41 -6.49 15.82
CA LEU A 80 4.02 -7.52 14.97
C LEU A 80 4.19 -7.05 13.52
N PHE A 81 3.13 -6.54 12.91
CA PHE A 81 3.18 -6.06 11.52
C PHE A 81 4.01 -4.80 11.37
N THR A 82 4.05 -3.92 12.37
CA THR A 82 4.93 -2.75 12.36
C THR A 82 6.41 -3.16 12.37
N ILE A 83 6.79 -4.13 13.21
CA ILE A 83 8.16 -4.65 13.26
C ILE A 83 8.53 -5.29 11.91
N LEU A 84 7.62 -6.11 11.35
CA LEU A 84 7.85 -6.75 10.07
C LEU A 84 8.03 -5.73 8.94
N LEU A 85 7.21 -4.68 8.90
CA LEU A 85 7.31 -3.60 7.93
C LEU A 85 8.66 -2.87 8.01
N ILE A 86 9.14 -2.59 9.23
CA ILE A 86 10.45 -1.95 9.44
C ILE A 86 11.58 -2.85 8.94
N ALA A 87 11.51 -4.15 9.26
CA ALA A 87 12.50 -5.12 8.81
C ALA A 87 12.52 -5.23 7.27
N GLU A 88 11.35 -5.32 6.63
CA GLU A 88 11.21 -5.39 5.18
C GLU A 88 11.77 -4.14 4.49
N ILE A 89 11.38 -2.95 4.94
CA ILE A 89 11.90 -1.69 4.39
C ILE A 89 13.42 -1.60 4.58
N GLY A 90 13.93 -2.03 5.74
CA GLY A 90 15.37 -2.07 6.02
C GLY A 90 16.13 -2.98 5.06
N ILE A 91 15.61 -4.20 4.82
CA ILE A 91 16.19 -5.16 3.88
C ILE A 91 16.13 -4.63 2.46
N MET A 92 14.99 -4.10 2.03
CA MET A 92 14.79 -3.54 0.70
C MET A 92 15.77 -2.39 0.42
N ILE A 93 15.91 -1.43 1.35
CA ILE A 93 16.86 -0.32 1.21
C ILE A 93 18.30 -0.85 1.15
N LYS A 94 18.64 -1.84 1.99
CA LYS A 94 19.98 -2.45 1.98
C LYS A 94 20.28 -3.15 0.66
N ALA A 95 19.31 -3.85 0.09
CA ALA A 95 19.42 -4.52 -1.21
C ALA A 95 19.55 -3.50 -2.35
N ILE A 96 18.72 -2.46 -2.37
CA ILE A 96 18.79 -1.37 -3.37
C ILE A 96 20.16 -0.68 -3.34
N LYS A 97 20.69 -0.38 -2.14
CA LYS A 97 22.01 0.26 -1.97
C LYS A 97 23.19 -0.62 -2.38
N LYS A 98 23.06 -1.94 -2.31
CA LYS A 98 24.12 -2.87 -2.70
C LYS A 98 24.38 -2.82 -4.21
N GLY A 99 23.39 -2.38 -5.00
CA GLY A 99 23.51 -2.27 -6.45
C GLY A 99 23.70 -3.64 -7.14
N PRO A 100 23.81 -3.68 -8.47
CA PRO A 100 23.93 -4.90 -9.26
C PRO A 100 25.32 -5.57 -9.22
N GLU A 101 26.25 -5.13 -8.36
CA GLU A 101 27.59 -5.72 -8.22
C GLU A 101 27.60 -6.90 -7.23
N ALA A 102 26.72 -7.88 -7.45
CA ALA A 102 26.78 -9.21 -6.84
C ALA A 102 26.72 -10.28 -7.93
#